data_AF-A0A7Y9W1H3-F1
#
_entry.id   AF-A0A7Y9W1H3-F1
#
_cell.length_a   1.000
_cell.length_b   1.000
_cell.length_c   1.000
_cell.angle_alpha   90.00
_cell.angle_beta   90.00
_cell.angle_gamma   90.00
#
_symmetry.space_group_name_H-M   'P 1'
#
loop_
_entity.id
_entity.type
_entity.pdbx_description
1 polymer ?
#
loop_
_entity_poly.entity_id
_entity_poly.type
_entity_poly.pdbx_seq_one_letter_code
_entity_poly.pdbx_strand_id
1 'polypeptide(L)'
;MNPHFHRASHNEYARPDPRLRVYARFDHVEVGDKSPDVLLAFDLVDARWLDAQGTRDPLFHPDGAVSKKAWDDWKRKRLWRTKNPFEFMPMYRLELEIPAARGFFGEPPLHGFRQTNTLQRAVGELEGKWFVLDIFSQQQSGTDKASLYAGLFADPDTVYVSGRMPSTKKSAALASIFSLDHLPSLTTAELVTELSGLSADLLAVYDVGQGNANALLTAQQLPELYYDLGAGVYRNRRTTPAKLAFCFSQEPTILLSHWDADHWAGAYATMNSNAYPALERRWIAPLQPVGPLHIAFAHDVLKNSAGKFFTYSEKGTIGDVDLGQNRRARFMLGSGPDRNCSGIVLTIEEPNHLPPRSWLLTGDCDYFYFSQALVPEDPVGLVVPHHGADLDPGTQAPHPPPNVTYQRLVYSFGQGNQHGQTNVQHPTSRGMGVHKRALWSHQLWDPLISGTPPSPSSDVRATYDHTPGVVPRGGTLIGWDAPPAIVIAPCRGQAAPCQGQTCNIPLTQT
;
A
#
# COMPACT_ATOMS: atom_id res chain seq x y z
N MET A 1 -12.96 6.07 15.76
CA MET A 1 -12.01 5.47 14.80
C MET A 1 -11.52 4.17 15.42
N ASN A 2 -11.16 3.17 14.63
CA ASN A 2 -10.59 1.97 15.22
C ASN A 2 -9.23 2.29 15.88
N PRO A 3 -8.98 1.89 17.14
CA PRO A 3 -7.71 2.17 17.84
C PRO A 3 -6.46 1.73 17.09
N HIS A 4 -6.54 0.68 16.26
CA HIS A 4 -5.41 0.20 15.45
C HIS A 4 -4.86 1.26 14.49
N PHE A 5 -5.70 2.21 14.06
CA PHE A 5 -5.31 3.27 13.11
C PHE A 5 -4.88 4.58 13.79
N HIS A 6 -4.94 4.67 15.12
CA HIS A 6 -4.50 5.85 15.83
C HIS A 6 -2.98 6.06 15.67
N ARG A 7 -2.53 7.31 15.68
CA ARG A 7 -1.11 7.69 15.73
C ARG A 7 -0.60 7.95 17.17
N ALA A 8 -1.25 7.36 18.17
CA ALA A 8 -0.96 7.63 19.58
C ALA A 8 0.44 7.16 20.00
N SER A 9 0.98 7.76 21.06
CA SER A 9 2.24 7.29 21.67
C SER A 9 2.06 5.90 22.30
N HIS A 10 3.13 5.10 22.33
CA HIS A 10 3.16 3.69 22.78
C HIS A 10 2.35 3.38 24.06
N ASN A 11 2.25 4.34 24.99
CA ASN A 11 1.60 4.15 26.29
C ASN A 11 0.06 4.09 26.25
N GLU A 12 -0.58 4.40 25.11
CA GLU A 12 -2.04 4.39 24.99
C GLU A 12 -2.60 3.07 24.41
N TYR A 13 -1.75 2.21 23.83
CA TYR A 13 -2.19 0.89 23.39
C TYR A 13 -2.29 -0.05 24.59
N ALA A 14 -3.48 -0.61 24.80
CA ALA A 14 -3.67 -1.64 25.80
C ALA A 14 -2.74 -2.82 25.47
N ARG A 15 -1.91 -3.22 26.43
CA ARG A 15 -1.09 -4.42 26.27
C ARG A 15 -2.01 -5.63 26.03
N PRO A 16 -1.64 -6.55 25.13
CA PRO A 16 -2.42 -7.75 24.88
C PRO A 16 -2.67 -8.52 26.18
N ASP A 17 -3.82 -9.20 26.26
CA ASP A 17 -4.10 -10.20 27.29
C ASP A 17 -2.91 -11.18 27.37
N PRO A 18 -2.44 -11.56 28.58
CA PRO A 18 -1.37 -12.56 28.75
C PRO A 18 -1.57 -13.83 27.93
N ARG A 19 -2.82 -14.18 27.60
CA ARG A 19 -3.19 -15.20 26.62
C ARG A 19 -4.29 -14.70 25.69
N LEU A 20 -3.94 -14.47 24.44
CA LEU A 20 -4.86 -13.99 23.42
C LEU A 20 -5.11 -15.08 22.37
N ARG A 21 -6.38 -15.39 22.09
CA ARG A 21 -6.78 -16.23 20.95
C ARG A 21 -7.28 -15.33 19.83
N VAL A 22 -6.74 -15.50 18.62
CA VAL A 22 -7.08 -14.68 17.45
C VAL A 22 -7.48 -15.52 16.25
N TYR A 23 -8.29 -14.92 15.37
CA TYR A 23 -8.37 -15.33 13.98
C TYR A 23 -7.38 -14.50 13.18
N ALA A 24 -6.54 -15.17 12.41
CA ALA A 24 -5.45 -14.56 11.67
C ALA A 24 -5.66 -14.77 10.18
N ARG A 25 -5.63 -13.67 9.42
CA ARG A 25 -5.56 -13.67 7.96
C ARG A 25 -4.10 -13.55 7.57
N PHE A 26 -3.60 -14.45 6.73
CA PHE A 26 -2.27 -14.25 6.15
C PHE A 26 -2.29 -13.00 5.27
N ASP A 27 -1.26 -12.18 5.40
CA ASP A 27 -1.13 -10.91 4.69
C ASP A 27 -0.03 -11.00 3.63
N HIS A 28 1.24 -11.11 4.03
CA HIS A 28 2.34 -11.26 3.07
C HIS A 28 3.48 -12.12 3.60
N VAL A 29 4.43 -12.41 2.72
CA VAL A 29 5.74 -12.98 3.06
C VAL A 29 6.85 -12.05 2.60
N GLU A 30 7.90 -11.94 3.41
CA GLU A 30 9.15 -11.31 3.01
C GLU A 30 10.28 -12.33 3.03
N VAL A 31 11.11 -12.29 1.99
CA VAL A 31 12.18 -13.26 1.78
C VAL A 31 13.53 -12.57 1.72
N GLY A 32 14.48 -13.07 2.53
CA GLY A 32 15.86 -12.65 2.48
C GLY A 32 16.67 -13.27 1.35
N ASP A 33 17.34 -12.44 0.54
CA ASP A 33 18.31 -12.87 -0.48
C ASP A 33 19.34 -13.87 0.05
N LYS A 34 19.78 -13.68 1.31
CA LYS A 34 20.80 -14.51 1.97
C LYS A 34 20.29 -15.26 3.20
N SER A 35 19.06 -14.99 3.65
CA SER A 35 18.51 -15.64 4.83
C SER A 35 17.82 -16.95 4.44
N PRO A 36 18.00 -18.05 5.19
CA PRO A 36 17.15 -19.24 5.07
C PRO A 36 15.76 -19.04 5.68
N ASP A 37 15.54 -17.94 6.39
CA ASP A 37 14.30 -17.61 7.07
C ASP A 37 13.41 -16.72 6.21
N VAL A 38 12.10 -16.84 6.45
CA VAL A 38 11.05 -16.01 5.87
C VAL A 38 10.29 -15.31 6.99
N LEU A 39 9.87 -14.08 6.73
CA LEU A 39 8.96 -13.35 7.59
C LEU A 39 7.54 -13.56 7.06
N LEU A 40 6.66 -14.09 7.90
CA LEU A 40 5.24 -14.24 7.63
C LEU A 40 4.48 -13.15 8.39
N ALA A 41 3.63 -12.42 7.69
CA ALA A 41 2.79 -11.40 8.29
C ALA A 41 1.32 -11.84 8.31
N PHE A 42 0.63 -11.50 9.40
CA PHE A 42 -0.78 -11.81 9.59
C PHE A 42 -1.54 -10.62 10.16
N ASP A 43 -2.72 -10.38 9.63
CA ASP A 43 -3.71 -9.48 10.19
C ASP A 43 -4.62 -10.23 11.15
N LEU A 44 -4.76 -9.74 12.37
CA LEU A 44 -5.42 -10.44 13.45
C LEU A 44 -6.69 -9.74 13.90
N VAL A 45 -7.67 -10.55 14.36
CA VAL A 45 -8.82 -10.09 15.13
C VAL A 45 -8.99 -10.97 16.37
N ASP A 46 -9.31 -10.35 17.52
CA ASP A 46 -9.62 -11.09 18.76
C ASP A 46 -10.80 -12.06 18.53
N ALA A 47 -10.54 -13.35 18.73
CA ALA A 47 -11.52 -14.40 18.47
C ALA A 47 -12.68 -14.37 19.47
N ARG A 48 -12.42 -14.04 20.75
CA ARG A 48 -13.47 -13.94 21.77
C ARG A 48 -14.41 -12.78 21.46
N TRP A 49 -13.85 -11.64 21.04
CA TRP A 49 -14.64 -10.49 20.62
C TRP A 49 -15.51 -10.86 19.41
N LEU A 50 -14.91 -11.45 18.37
CA LEU A 50 -15.64 -11.76 17.13
C LEU A 50 -16.75 -12.81 17.37
N ASP A 51 -16.45 -13.87 18.11
CA ASP A 51 -17.43 -14.91 18.45
C ASP A 51 -18.59 -14.33 19.27
N ALA A 52 -18.30 -13.47 20.26
CA ALA A 52 -19.32 -12.80 21.05
C ALA A 52 -20.17 -11.84 20.20
N GLN A 53 -19.53 -11.04 19.34
CA GLN A 53 -20.22 -10.10 18.45
C GLN A 53 -21.14 -10.83 17.47
N GLY A 54 -20.68 -11.96 16.94
CA GLY A 54 -21.44 -12.79 16.01
C GLY A 54 -22.70 -13.44 16.58
N THR A 55 -22.84 -13.54 17.91
CA THR A 55 -24.11 -13.94 18.57
C THR A 55 -25.15 -12.82 18.61
N ARG A 56 -24.72 -11.56 18.44
CA ARG A 56 -25.55 -10.36 18.60
C ARG A 56 -25.86 -9.68 17.28
N ASP A 57 -24.94 -9.79 16.33
CA ASP A 57 -25.01 -9.10 15.05
C ASP A 57 -24.77 -10.10 13.90
N PRO A 58 -25.76 -10.28 13.00
CA PRO A 58 -25.65 -11.22 11.89
C PRO A 58 -24.52 -10.88 10.90
N LEU A 59 -23.97 -9.66 10.92
CA LEU A 59 -22.78 -9.30 10.12
C LEU A 59 -21.51 -10.05 10.55
N PHE A 60 -21.47 -10.56 11.78
CA PHE A 60 -20.28 -11.21 12.35
C PHE A 60 -20.52 -12.69 12.64
N HIS A 61 -21.56 -13.29 12.06
CA HIS A 61 -22.00 -14.62 12.43
C HIS A 61 -20.85 -15.64 12.26
N PRO A 62 -20.37 -16.26 13.35
CA PRO A 62 -19.06 -16.89 13.40
C PRO A 62 -19.00 -18.21 12.63
N ASP A 63 -20.17 -18.81 12.36
CA ASP A 63 -20.32 -20.11 11.72
C ASP A 63 -21.32 -20.06 10.55
N GLY A 64 -21.48 -18.91 9.92
CA GLY A 64 -22.37 -18.76 8.76
C GLY A 64 -21.77 -17.77 7.79
N ALA A 65 -21.87 -18.04 6.49
CA ALA A 65 -21.55 -17.02 5.50
C ALA A 65 -22.46 -15.81 5.75
N VAL A 66 -21.87 -14.62 5.84
CA VAL A 66 -22.63 -13.38 5.96
C VAL A 66 -23.37 -13.18 4.64
N SER A 67 -24.69 -13.27 4.70
CA SER A 67 -25.50 -13.08 3.50
C SER A 67 -25.39 -11.65 3.01
N LYS A 68 -25.33 -11.44 1.70
CA LYS A 68 -25.49 -10.12 1.05
C LYS A 68 -26.69 -9.36 1.63
N LYS A 69 -27.77 -10.08 1.95
CA LYS A 69 -28.96 -9.54 2.64
C LYS A 69 -28.65 -8.89 3.99
N ALA A 70 -27.77 -9.46 4.81
CA ALA A 70 -27.40 -8.89 6.11
C ALA A 70 -26.68 -7.53 5.94
N TRP A 71 -25.78 -7.44 4.96
CA TRP A 71 -25.14 -6.18 4.59
C TRP A 71 -26.13 -5.17 3.99
N ASP A 72 -27.05 -5.62 3.14
CA ASP A 72 -28.09 -4.76 2.58
C ASP A 72 -29.06 -4.24 3.66
N ASP A 73 -29.45 -5.09 4.61
CA ASP A 73 -30.27 -4.72 5.77
C ASP A 73 -29.55 -3.71 6.65
N TRP A 74 -28.24 -3.89 6.88
CA TRP A 74 -27.42 -2.93 7.60
C TRP A 74 -27.36 -1.57 6.89
N LYS A 75 -27.09 -1.55 5.57
CA LYS A 75 -27.09 -0.33 4.74
C LYS A 75 -28.45 0.36 4.67
N ARG A 76 -29.57 -0.38 4.77
CA ARG A 76 -30.92 0.24 4.76
C ARG A 76 -31.25 0.96 6.06
N LYS A 77 -30.69 0.52 7.20
CA LYS A 77 -30.89 1.19 8.49
C LYS A 77 -30.18 2.55 8.44
N ARG A 78 -30.95 3.65 8.48
CA ARG A 78 -30.51 5.07 8.38
C ARG A 78 -29.27 5.51 9.21
N LEU A 79 -28.78 4.67 10.13
CA LEU A 79 -27.61 4.90 10.98
C LEU A 79 -26.26 4.46 10.35
N TRP A 80 -26.26 3.86 9.15
CA TRP A 80 -25.03 3.33 8.52
C TRP A 80 -24.00 4.41 8.17
N ARG A 81 -24.43 5.64 7.85
CA ARG A 81 -23.54 6.77 7.55
C ARG A 81 -22.80 7.32 8.76
N THR A 82 -23.10 6.86 9.97
CA THR A 82 -22.49 7.37 11.21
C THR A 82 -21.89 6.26 12.07
N LYS A 83 -21.81 5.02 11.58
CA LYS A 83 -21.28 3.88 12.34
C LYS A 83 -20.37 3.03 11.46
N ASN A 84 -19.14 2.80 11.91
CA ASN A 84 -18.29 1.74 11.37
C ASN A 84 -18.53 0.46 12.21
N PRO A 85 -19.02 -0.65 11.61
CA PRO A 85 -19.28 -1.89 12.37
C PRO A 85 -18.00 -2.50 12.96
N PHE A 86 -16.83 -2.14 12.41
CA PHE A 86 -15.52 -2.56 12.85
C PHE A 86 -14.82 -1.57 13.79
N GLU A 87 -15.49 -0.48 14.21
CA GLU A 87 -14.86 0.62 14.97
C GLU A 87 -14.24 0.17 16.30
N PHE A 88 -14.84 -0.80 16.98
CA PHE A 88 -14.36 -1.31 18.26
C PHE A 88 -13.76 -2.71 18.17
N MET A 89 -13.49 -3.20 16.95
CA MET A 89 -12.91 -4.51 16.72
C MET A 89 -11.44 -4.50 17.16
N PRO A 90 -11.02 -5.34 18.13
CA PRO A 90 -9.61 -5.42 18.51
C PRO A 90 -8.80 -6.09 17.39
N MET A 91 -7.92 -5.32 16.76
CA MET A 91 -7.09 -5.75 15.64
C MET A 91 -5.61 -5.59 15.95
N TYR A 92 -4.80 -6.49 15.37
CA TYR A 92 -3.36 -6.50 15.55
C TYR A 92 -2.69 -6.94 14.24
N ARG A 93 -1.39 -6.68 14.14
CA ARG A 93 -0.50 -7.25 13.13
C ARG A 93 0.48 -8.19 13.83
N LEU A 94 0.65 -9.39 13.30
CA LEU A 94 1.69 -10.32 13.76
C LEU A 94 2.74 -10.51 12.68
N GLU A 95 4.00 -10.40 13.05
CA GLU A 95 5.15 -10.74 12.23
C GLU A 95 5.89 -11.93 12.86
N LEU A 96 5.98 -13.03 12.13
CA LEU A 96 6.59 -14.29 12.58
C LEU A 96 7.70 -14.69 11.62
N GLU A 97 8.91 -14.88 12.14
CA GLU A 97 10.06 -15.30 11.34
C GLU A 97 10.39 -16.76 11.60
N ILE A 98 10.47 -17.55 10.53
CA ILE A 98 10.68 -18.99 10.61
C ILE A 98 11.60 -19.48 9.48
N PRO A 99 12.30 -20.62 9.65
CA PRO A 99 13.00 -21.25 8.54
C PRO A 99 12.03 -21.61 7.41
N ALA A 100 12.35 -21.23 6.17
CA ALA A 100 11.51 -21.49 5.00
C ALA A 100 11.22 -22.98 4.77
N ALA A 101 12.17 -23.83 5.19
CA ALA A 101 12.09 -25.28 5.10
C ALA A 101 11.18 -25.92 6.17
N ARG A 102 10.60 -25.12 7.08
CA ARG A 102 9.68 -25.57 8.13
C ARG A 102 8.26 -25.16 7.77
N GLY A 103 7.32 -26.10 7.87
CA GLY A 103 5.90 -25.79 7.76
C GLY A 103 5.40 -24.97 8.96
N PHE A 104 4.23 -24.34 8.82
CA PHE A 104 3.66 -23.49 9.87
C PHE A 104 2.14 -23.67 9.95
N PHE A 105 1.61 -23.82 11.16
CA PHE A 105 0.17 -23.82 11.44
C PHE A 105 -0.70 -24.79 10.60
N GLY A 106 -0.10 -25.86 10.07
CA GLY A 106 -0.76 -26.84 9.20
C GLY A 106 -0.44 -26.68 7.71
N GLU A 107 0.27 -25.62 7.32
CA GLU A 107 0.80 -25.43 5.98
C GLU A 107 2.17 -26.12 5.82
N PRO A 108 2.47 -26.66 4.63
CA PRO A 108 3.77 -27.22 4.32
C PRO A 108 4.85 -26.11 4.29
N PRO A 109 6.14 -26.50 4.26
CA PRO A 109 7.23 -25.55 4.01
C PRO A 109 7.02 -24.74 2.72
N LEU A 110 7.56 -23.52 2.68
CA LEU A 110 7.57 -22.68 1.48
C LEU A 110 8.69 -23.14 0.54
N HIS A 111 8.46 -24.25 -0.15
CA HIS A 111 9.40 -24.75 -1.16
C HIS A 111 9.59 -23.74 -2.29
N GLY A 112 10.83 -23.57 -2.75
CA GLY A 112 11.10 -22.64 -3.84
C GLY A 112 10.94 -21.16 -3.46
N PHE A 113 10.98 -20.80 -2.18
CA PHE A 113 10.84 -19.41 -1.72
C PHE A 113 11.87 -18.42 -2.31
N ARG A 114 12.95 -18.91 -2.92
CA ARG A 114 13.94 -18.09 -3.67
C ARG A 114 13.59 -17.89 -5.15
N GLN A 115 12.58 -18.59 -5.66
CA GLN A 115 12.09 -18.46 -7.03
C GLN A 115 10.84 -17.58 -7.00
N THR A 116 10.98 -16.32 -7.46
CA THR A 116 9.96 -15.28 -7.35
C THR A 116 8.58 -15.75 -7.82
N ASN A 117 8.50 -16.37 -9.01
CA ASN A 117 7.23 -16.86 -9.58
C ASN A 117 6.54 -17.94 -8.74
N THR A 118 7.32 -18.84 -8.14
CA THR A 118 6.82 -19.94 -7.31
C THR A 118 6.37 -19.40 -5.97
N LEU A 119 7.14 -18.46 -5.41
CA LEU A 119 6.80 -17.74 -4.20
C LEU A 119 5.49 -16.96 -4.39
N GLN A 120 5.36 -16.14 -5.42
CA GLN A 120 4.16 -15.33 -5.69
C GLN A 120 2.89 -16.18 -5.82
N ARG A 121 2.96 -17.33 -6.52
CA ARG A 121 1.83 -18.27 -6.58
C ARG A 121 1.49 -18.83 -5.20
N ALA A 122 2.49 -19.26 -4.44
CA ALA A 122 2.27 -19.75 -3.07
C ALA A 122 1.69 -18.64 -2.17
N VAL A 123 2.15 -17.40 -2.32
CA VAL A 123 1.63 -16.22 -1.62
C VAL A 123 0.18 -15.96 -1.97
N GLY A 124 -0.18 -15.92 -3.26
CA GLY A 124 -1.57 -15.72 -3.68
C GLY A 124 -2.51 -16.80 -3.12
N GLU A 125 -2.05 -18.06 -3.01
CA GLU A 125 -2.82 -19.12 -2.33
C GLU A 125 -2.94 -18.88 -0.81
N LEU A 126 -1.86 -18.43 -0.16
CA LEU A 126 -1.81 -18.16 1.27
C LEU A 126 -2.61 -16.92 1.68
N GLU A 127 -2.59 -15.85 0.89
CA GLU A 127 -3.42 -14.64 1.06
C GLU A 127 -4.91 -14.98 1.12
N GLY A 128 -5.31 -16.14 0.59
CA GLY A 128 -6.64 -16.73 0.67
C GLY A 128 -6.98 -17.44 2.00
N LYS A 129 -6.02 -17.66 2.90
CA LYS A 129 -6.16 -18.55 4.07
C LYS A 129 -6.39 -17.83 5.39
N TRP A 130 -6.97 -18.57 6.33
CA TRP A 130 -7.21 -18.15 7.70
C TRP A 130 -6.59 -19.14 8.67
N PHE A 131 -6.19 -18.66 9.84
CA PHE A 131 -5.58 -19.43 10.92
C PHE A 131 -6.25 -19.08 12.26
N VAL A 132 -6.17 -20.01 13.21
CA VAL A 132 -6.47 -19.76 14.63
C VAL A 132 -5.15 -19.78 15.37
N LEU A 133 -4.78 -18.64 15.96
CA LEU A 133 -3.53 -18.52 16.71
C LEU A 133 -3.82 -18.34 18.21
N ASP A 134 -2.99 -18.96 19.02
CA ASP A 134 -2.91 -18.76 20.46
C ASP A 134 -1.59 -18.02 20.74
N ILE A 135 -1.69 -16.80 21.28
CA ILE A 135 -0.58 -15.86 21.53
C ILE A 135 -0.36 -15.75 23.04
N PHE A 136 0.90 -15.81 23.45
CA PHE A 136 1.34 -15.80 24.84
C PHE A 136 2.39 -14.71 25.08
N SER A 137 2.32 -14.09 26.26
CA SER A 137 3.32 -13.11 26.72
C SER A 137 4.66 -13.72 27.15
N GLN A 138 4.69 -15.05 27.38
CA GLN A 138 5.87 -15.79 27.81
C GLN A 138 6.06 -17.03 26.95
N GLN A 139 7.32 -17.45 26.80
CA GLN A 139 7.67 -18.63 26.02
C GLN A 139 7.03 -19.89 26.60
N GLN A 140 6.42 -20.69 25.73
CA GLN A 140 5.90 -22.01 26.07
C GLN A 140 6.54 -23.07 25.18
N SER A 141 6.41 -24.34 25.58
CA SER A 141 6.85 -25.44 24.73
C SER A 141 6.01 -25.47 23.44
N GLY A 142 6.68 -25.53 22.28
CA GLY A 142 6.02 -25.59 20.97
C GLY A 142 5.49 -24.26 20.42
N THR A 143 5.89 -23.13 21.01
CA THR A 143 5.55 -21.79 20.48
C THR A 143 6.74 -21.13 19.79
N ASP A 144 6.48 -20.36 18.74
CA ASP A 144 7.48 -19.56 18.03
C ASP A 144 7.46 -18.11 18.50
N LYS A 145 8.64 -17.48 18.56
CA LYS A 145 8.77 -16.06 18.89
C LYS A 145 8.26 -15.21 17.71
N ALA A 146 7.49 -14.17 18.01
CA ALA A 146 6.95 -13.25 17.02
C ALA A 146 6.90 -11.81 17.55
N SER A 147 6.67 -10.86 16.64
CA SER A 147 6.42 -9.45 16.94
C SER A 147 4.94 -9.14 16.74
N LEU A 148 4.29 -8.56 17.75
CA LEU A 148 2.88 -8.19 17.71
C LEU A 148 2.75 -6.66 17.77
N TYR A 149 2.10 -6.07 16.77
CA TYR A 149 1.82 -4.64 16.73
C TYR A 149 0.35 -4.40 17.04
N ALA A 150 0.09 -3.56 18.06
CA ALA A 150 -1.26 -3.16 18.45
C ALA A 150 -1.90 -2.12 17.50
N GLY A 151 -1.10 -1.48 16.65
CA GLY A 151 -1.54 -0.47 15.68
C GLY A 151 -0.53 -0.28 14.55
N LEU A 152 -0.97 0.38 13.48
CA LEU A 152 -0.14 0.68 12.29
C LEU A 152 1.16 1.42 12.64
N PHE A 153 1.11 2.29 13.65
CA PHE A 153 2.22 3.15 14.06
C PHE A 153 2.75 2.81 15.46
N ALA A 154 2.37 1.65 16.00
CA ALA A 154 2.84 1.17 17.30
C ALA A 154 4.21 0.48 17.18
N ASP A 155 4.94 0.45 18.29
CA ASP A 155 6.10 -0.45 18.40
C ASP A 155 5.64 -1.89 18.64
N PRO A 156 6.47 -2.89 18.28
CA PRO A 156 6.14 -4.30 18.49
C PRO A 156 6.34 -4.73 19.94
N ASP A 157 5.40 -5.51 20.45
CA ASP A 157 5.60 -6.35 21.63
C ASP A 157 6.17 -7.72 21.20
N THR A 158 7.15 -8.24 21.93
CA THR A 158 7.60 -9.62 21.76
C THR A 158 6.57 -10.58 22.34
N VAL A 159 6.12 -11.54 21.54
CA VAL A 159 5.16 -12.57 21.94
C VAL A 159 5.60 -13.96 21.46
N TYR A 160 4.87 -14.99 21.90
CA TYR A 160 5.09 -16.37 21.51
C TYR A 160 3.78 -16.98 20.99
N VAL A 161 3.85 -17.67 19.86
CA VAL A 161 2.65 -18.07 19.11
C VAL A 161 2.64 -19.56 18.80
N SER A 162 1.45 -20.14 18.83
CA SER A 162 1.16 -21.42 18.22
C SER A 162 -0.12 -21.30 17.39
N GLY A 163 -0.33 -22.17 16.42
CA GLY A 163 -1.45 -21.99 15.50
C GLY A 163 -1.85 -23.24 14.76
N ARG A 164 -3.03 -23.16 14.16
CA ARG A 164 -3.66 -24.22 13.36
C ARG A 164 -4.62 -23.62 12.34
N MET A 165 -4.97 -24.40 11.33
CA MET A 165 -6.07 -24.07 10.43
C MET A 165 -7.43 -24.12 11.16
N PRO A 166 -8.37 -23.18 10.88
CA PRO A 166 -9.76 -23.30 11.32
C PRO A 166 -10.47 -24.43 10.55
N SER A 167 -11.69 -24.78 10.97
CA SER A 167 -12.55 -25.60 10.14
C SER A 167 -12.92 -24.87 8.84
N THR A 168 -13.17 -25.60 7.74
CA THR A 168 -13.56 -25.01 6.45
C THR A 168 -14.75 -24.06 6.57
N LYS A 169 -15.73 -24.44 7.39
CA LYS A 169 -16.92 -23.63 7.67
C LYS A 169 -16.56 -22.30 8.34
N LYS A 170 -15.65 -22.32 9.32
CA LYS A 170 -15.17 -21.11 10.01
C LYS A 170 -14.34 -20.23 9.07
N SER A 171 -13.44 -20.81 8.28
CA SER A 171 -12.65 -20.07 7.29
C SER A 171 -13.54 -19.36 6.25
N ALA A 172 -14.58 -20.03 5.76
CA ALA A 172 -15.54 -19.43 4.84
C ALA A 172 -16.36 -18.30 5.49
N ALA A 173 -16.76 -18.46 6.75
CA ALA A 173 -17.43 -17.40 7.50
C ALA A 173 -16.52 -16.18 7.69
N LEU A 174 -15.26 -16.38 8.11
CA LEU A 174 -14.27 -15.30 8.25
C LEU A 174 -14.04 -14.57 6.92
N ALA A 175 -13.81 -15.30 5.82
CA ALA A 175 -13.65 -14.71 4.49
C ALA A 175 -14.89 -13.91 4.07
N SER A 176 -16.09 -14.35 4.44
CA SER A 176 -17.34 -13.64 4.14
C SER A 176 -17.55 -12.39 4.98
N ILE A 177 -17.15 -12.39 6.26
CA ILE A 177 -17.19 -11.22 7.15
C ILE A 177 -16.23 -10.14 6.65
N PHE A 178 -15.00 -10.55 6.32
CA PHE A 178 -13.91 -9.65 5.93
C PHE A 178 -13.73 -9.63 4.41
N SER A 179 -14.81 -9.38 3.67
CA SER A 179 -14.80 -9.25 2.20
C SER A 179 -15.15 -7.83 1.75
N LEU A 180 -14.48 -7.39 0.70
CA LEU A 180 -14.77 -6.14 -0.02
C LEU A 180 -15.97 -6.28 -0.98
N ASP A 181 -16.46 -7.50 -1.25
CA ASP A 181 -17.60 -7.76 -2.16
C ASP A 181 -18.89 -7.06 -1.70
N HIS A 182 -18.95 -6.69 -0.43
CA HIS A 182 -20.09 -5.97 0.14
C HIS A 182 -20.02 -4.47 -0.13
N LEU A 183 -18.91 -3.94 -0.64
CA LEU A 183 -18.76 -2.53 -0.97
C LEU A 183 -19.31 -2.24 -2.38
N PRO A 184 -19.71 -0.99 -2.67
CA PRO A 184 -20.05 -0.58 -4.04
C PRO A 184 -18.86 -0.83 -4.99
N SER A 185 -19.14 -1.26 -6.22
CA SER A 185 -18.11 -1.45 -7.25
C SER A 185 -18.34 -0.50 -8.42
N LEU A 186 -17.27 -0.10 -9.08
CA LEU A 186 -17.29 0.63 -10.34
C LEU A 186 -16.99 -0.31 -11.51
N THR A 187 -17.68 -0.08 -12.62
CA THR A 187 -17.32 -0.59 -13.95
C THR A 187 -16.15 0.21 -14.54
N THR A 188 -15.52 -0.27 -15.61
CA THR A 188 -14.48 0.48 -16.33
C THR A 188 -15.02 1.82 -16.83
N ALA A 189 -16.26 1.86 -17.36
CA ALA A 189 -16.85 3.09 -17.87
C ALA A 189 -17.08 4.14 -16.76
N GLU A 190 -17.48 3.71 -15.58
CA GLU A 190 -17.63 4.59 -14.42
C GLU A 190 -16.26 5.09 -13.93
N LEU A 191 -15.24 4.23 -13.87
CA LEU A 191 -13.88 4.66 -13.50
C LEU A 191 -13.29 5.61 -14.54
N VAL A 192 -13.52 5.38 -15.84
CA VAL A 192 -13.17 6.34 -16.91
C VAL A 192 -13.84 7.69 -16.67
N THR A 193 -15.12 7.69 -16.28
CA THR A 193 -15.84 8.93 -15.95
C THR A 193 -15.25 9.61 -14.72
N GLU A 194 -14.91 8.85 -13.67
CA GLU A 194 -14.34 9.39 -12.43
C GLU A 194 -12.93 9.99 -12.63
N LEU A 195 -12.17 9.49 -13.60
CA LEU A 195 -10.84 10.01 -13.96
C LEU A 195 -10.90 11.07 -15.07
N SER A 196 -12.08 11.34 -15.63
CA SER A 196 -12.23 12.38 -16.65
C SER A 196 -12.01 13.78 -16.07
N GLY A 197 -11.39 14.66 -16.85
CA GLY A 197 -11.16 16.06 -16.47
C GLY A 197 -9.90 16.32 -15.63
N LEU A 198 -9.09 15.29 -15.33
CA LEU A 198 -7.74 15.48 -14.78
C LEU A 198 -6.85 16.19 -15.82
N SER A 199 -6.03 17.14 -15.40
CA SER A 199 -5.07 17.82 -16.29
C SER A 199 -3.75 17.07 -16.43
N ALA A 200 -3.30 16.45 -15.34
CA ALA A 200 -2.01 15.76 -15.22
C ALA A 200 -0.84 16.62 -15.78
N ASP A 201 -0.76 17.88 -15.36
CA ASP A 201 0.31 18.79 -15.77
C ASP A 201 1.65 18.41 -15.14
N LEU A 202 1.62 17.85 -13.93
CA LEU A 202 2.79 17.41 -13.17
C LEU A 202 2.49 16.10 -12.43
N LEU A 203 3.53 15.28 -12.22
CA LEU A 203 3.50 14.12 -11.35
C LEU A 203 4.34 14.38 -10.09
N ALA A 204 3.73 14.26 -8.92
CA ALA A 204 4.43 14.24 -7.63
C ALA A 204 4.61 12.81 -7.14
N VAL A 205 5.79 12.52 -6.61
CA VAL A 205 6.12 11.32 -5.83
C VAL A 205 6.53 11.81 -4.44
N TYR A 206 5.66 11.63 -3.45
CA TYR A 206 5.85 12.17 -2.12
C TYR A 206 6.81 11.33 -1.30
N ASP A 207 7.59 11.99 -0.45
CA ASP A 207 8.33 11.28 0.58
C ASP A 207 7.44 10.87 1.75
N VAL A 208 7.19 9.57 1.84
CA VAL A 208 6.33 8.96 2.85
C VAL A 208 7.06 7.89 3.68
N GLY A 209 8.38 7.77 3.50
CA GLY A 209 9.17 6.66 4.03
C GLY A 209 9.03 5.39 3.20
N GLN A 210 9.03 4.22 3.86
CA GLN A 210 8.74 2.93 3.24
C GLN A 210 7.24 2.85 2.93
N GLY A 211 6.87 3.23 1.71
CA GLY A 211 5.51 3.25 1.22
C GLY A 211 5.43 4.01 -0.10
N ASN A 212 4.22 4.10 -0.65
CA ASN A 212 4.00 4.78 -1.94
C ASN A 212 2.93 5.86 -1.82
N ALA A 213 3.20 7.04 -2.34
CA ALA A 213 2.19 8.09 -2.48
C ALA A 213 2.56 8.99 -3.66
N ASN A 214 1.71 8.99 -4.68
CA ASN A 214 1.90 9.78 -5.89
C ASN A 214 0.69 10.66 -6.13
N ALA A 215 0.84 11.77 -6.84
CA ALA A 215 -0.29 12.56 -7.27
C ALA A 215 -0.12 13.17 -8.65
N LEU A 216 -1.22 13.22 -9.39
CA LEU A 216 -1.35 14.06 -10.57
C LEU A 216 -1.75 15.45 -10.09
N LEU A 217 -0.99 16.47 -10.51
CA LEU A 217 -1.22 17.85 -10.13
C LEU A 217 -1.58 18.71 -11.34
N THR A 218 -2.31 19.78 -11.07
CA THR A 218 -2.45 20.91 -12.01
C THR A 218 -1.14 21.68 -12.15
N ALA A 219 -1.07 22.57 -13.15
CA ALA A 219 0.03 23.53 -13.31
C ALA A 219 0.25 24.43 -12.08
N GLN A 220 -0.76 24.59 -11.22
CA GLN A 220 -0.65 25.32 -9.95
C GLN A 220 -0.18 24.43 -8.78
N GLN A 221 0.24 23.19 -9.06
CA GLN A 221 0.73 22.21 -8.07
C GLN A 221 -0.33 21.84 -7.02
N LEU A 222 -1.59 21.74 -7.46
CA LEU A 222 -2.69 21.27 -6.63
C LEU A 222 -3.05 19.83 -7.02
N PRO A 223 -3.13 18.88 -6.07
CA PRO A 223 -3.46 17.50 -6.37
C PRO A 223 -4.89 17.33 -6.87
N GLU A 224 -5.07 16.68 -8.02
CA GLU A 224 -6.37 16.32 -8.61
C GLU A 224 -6.68 14.83 -8.39
N LEU A 225 -5.65 13.99 -8.35
CA LEU A 225 -5.72 12.56 -8.08
C LEU A 225 -4.52 12.18 -7.21
N TYR A 226 -4.73 11.36 -6.18
CA TYR A 226 -3.67 10.58 -5.56
C TYR A 226 -3.69 9.16 -6.11
N TYR A 227 -2.53 8.65 -6.46
CA TYR A 227 -2.28 7.24 -6.72
C TYR A 227 -1.47 6.70 -5.53
N ASP A 228 -2.16 5.93 -4.69
CA ASP A 228 -1.79 5.62 -3.31
C ASP A 228 -1.68 6.84 -2.39
N LEU A 229 -1.84 6.59 -1.09
CA LEU A 229 -1.66 7.56 -0.03
C LEU A 229 -0.98 6.88 1.16
N GLY A 230 0.25 6.45 0.91
CA GLY A 230 1.05 5.62 1.79
C GLY A 230 1.77 6.33 2.93
N ALA A 231 2.38 5.51 3.78
CA ALA A 231 3.31 5.89 4.84
C ALA A 231 4.03 4.64 5.37
N GLY A 232 5.26 4.80 5.86
CA GLY A 232 5.90 3.78 6.70
C GLY A 232 5.01 3.32 7.86
N VAL A 233 4.88 2.00 8.03
CA VAL A 233 4.10 1.36 9.10
C VAL A 233 4.88 0.23 9.77
N TYR A 234 4.38 -0.23 10.92
CA TYR A 234 4.95 -1.32 11.71
C TYR A 234 6.44 -1.10 11.96
N ARG A 235 7.30 -2.08 11.66
CA ARG A 235 8.76 -1.95 11.83
C ARG A 235 9.37 -0.78 11.06
N ASN A 236 8.76 -0.41 9.93
CA ASN A 236 9.20 0.67 9.06
C ASN A 236 8.52 2.01 9.39
N ARG A 237 7.68 2.11 10.45
CA ARG A 237 7.04 3.37 10.88
C ARG A 237 8.03 4.53 11.09
N ARG A 238 9.24 4.19 11.54
CA ARG A 238 10.33 5.15 11.79
C ARG A 238 10.81 5.87 10.53
N THR A 239 10.51 5.30 9.37
CA THR A 239 10.91 5.86 8.08
C THR A 239 9.95 6.96 7.61
N THR A 240 8.75 7.04 8.18
CA THR A 240 7.77 8.08 7.83
C THR A 240 8.26 9.46 8.27
N PRO A 241 8.17 10.48 7.41
CA PRO A 241 8.45 11.85 7.82
C PRO A 241 7.61 12.27 9.03
N ALA A 242 8.26 12.87 10.03
CA ALA A 242 7.62 13.25 11.30
C ALA A 242 6.39 14.19 11.13
N LYS A 243 6.37 15.00 10.07
CA LYS A 243 5.29 15.94 9.75
C LYS A 243 4.68 15.67 8.36
N LEU A 244 4.43 14.40 8.03
CA LEU A 244 3.79 14.02 6.78
C LEU A 244 2.38 14.64 6.65
N ALA A 245 2.20 15.50 5.65
CA ALA A 245 0.94 16.16 5.34
C ALA A 245 0.65 16.15 3.85
N PHE A 246 -0.63 16.04 3.51
CA PHE A 246 -1.15 16.02 2.14
C PHE A 246 -2.13 17.17 1.91
N CYS A 247 -2.27 17.59 0.66
CA CYS A 247 -3.16 18.68 0.25
C CYS A 247 -4.46 18.08 -0.35
N PHE A 248 -5.61 18.47 0.19
CA PHE A 248 -6.94 17.98 -0.23
C PHE A 248 -7.87 19.10 -0.69
N SER A 249 -7.33 20.28 -1.01
CA SER A 249 -8.11 21.48 -1.33
C SER A 249 -8.96 21.37 -2.60
N GLN A 250 -8.58 20.49 -3.53
CA GLN A 250 -9.31 20.20 -4.77
C GLN A 250 -10.17 18.93 -4.66
N GLU A 251 -10.38 18.42 -3.45
CA GLU A 251 -11.12 17.18 -3.22
C GLU A 251 -10.66 15.99 -4.08
N PRO A 252 -9.35 15.72 -4.18
CA PRO A 252 -8.84 14.71 -5.10
C PRO A 252 -9.40 13.33 -4.79
N THR A 253 -9.70 12.58 -5.86
CA THR A 253 -9.95 11.14 -5.76
C THR A 253 -8.65 10.44 -5.36
N ILE A 254 -8.76 9.37 -4.58
CA ILE A 254 -7.63 8.52 -4.19
C ILE A 254 -7.83 7.16 -4.85
N LEU A 255 -6.96 6.84 -5.80
CA LEU A 255 -6.88 5.56 -6.46
C LEU A 255 -5.81 4.72 -5.77
N LEU A 256 -6.24 3.68 -5.05
CA LEU A 256 -5.36 2.74 -4.37
C LEU A 256 -4.93 1.65 -5.36
N SER A 257 -3.64 1.43 -5.50
CA SER A 257 -3.07 0.43 -6.40
C SER A 257 -3.27 -0.98 -5.88
N HIS A 258 -3.01 -1.26 -4.59
CA HIS A 258 -3.31 -2.50 -3.89
C HIS A 258 -3.40 -2.26 -2.37
N TRP A 259 -3.67 -3.32 -1.60
CA TRP A 259 -4.12 -3.21 -0.22
C TRP A 259 -3.04 -3.22 0.86
N ASP A 260 -1.76 -3.29 0.51
CA ASP A 260 -0.70 -3.28 1.53
C ASP A 260 -0.71 -1.98 2.33
N ALA A 261 -0.46 -2.10 3.64
CA ALA A 261 -0.73 -1.03 4.60
C ALA A 261 0.05 0.25 4.31
N ASP A 262 1.27 0.14 3.80
CA ASP A 262 2.13 1.24 3.40
C ASP A 262 1.69 1.97 2.13
N HIS A 263 0.61 1.57 1.48
CA HIS A 263 -0.03 2.27 0.34
C HIS A 263 -1.26 3.10 0.74
N TRP A 264 -1.81 2.92 1.94
CA TRP A 264 -2.99 3.69 2.41
C TRP A 264 -2.88 4.25 3.83
N ALA A 265 -1.89 3.85 4.62
CA ALA A 265 -1.73 4.32 6.00
C ALA A 265 -1.51 5.85 6.11
N GLY A 266 -1.05 6.50 5.05
CA GLY A 266 -0.96 7.96 4.95
C GLY A 266 -2.32 8.67 5.05
N ALA A 267 -3.44 7.95 4.91
CA ALA A 267 -4.77 8.48 5.23
C ALA A 267 -4.88 9.02 6.66
N TYR A 268 -4.08 8.46 7.57
CA TYR A 268 -4.00 8.86 8.98
C TYR A 268 -2.83 9.81 9.25
N ALA A 269 -2.21 10.39 8.22
CA ALA A 269 -0.98 11.14 8.39
C ALA A 269 -1.16 12.45 9.18
N THR A 270 -2.21 13.21 8.84
CA THR A 270 -2.48 14.51 9.44
C THR A 270 -3.94 14.63 9.82
N MET A 271 -4.18 14.90 11.11
CA MET A 271 -5.49 15.22 11.64
C MET A 271 -5.69 16.74 11.61
N ASN A 272 -6.83 17.20 11.09
CA ASN A 272 -7.27 18.59 11.13
C ASN A 272 -8.62 18.66 11.84
N SER A 273 -8.72 19.48 12.89
CA SER A 273 -10.00 19.71 13.60
C SER A 273 -10.71 18.41 14.01
N ASN A 274 -9.96 17.43 14.53
CA ASN A 274 -10.41 16.09 14.93
C ASN A 274 -10.90 15.17 13.78
N ALA A 275 -10.62 15.51 12.52
CA ALA A 275 -10.92 14.69 11.37
C ALA A 275 -9.64 14.41 10.55
N TYR A 276 -9.65 13.33 9.78
CA TYR A 276 -8.58 13.02 8.83
C TYR A 276 -9.11 13.33 7.42
N PRO A 277 -8.63 14.40 6.75
CA PRO A 277 -9.21 14.86 5.49
C PRO A 277 -9.23 13.79 4.38
N ALA A 278 -8.26 12.87 4.40
CA ALA A 278 -8.20 11.74 3.46
C ALA A 278 -9.43 10.81 3.59
N LEU A 279 -9.95 10.60 4.80
CA LEU A 279 -11.13 9.75 5.02
C LEU A 279 -12.44 10.37 4.54
N GLU A 280 -12.42 11.66 4.22
CA GLU A 280 -13.54 12.39 3.62
C GLU A 280 -13.50 12.41 2.09
N ARG A 281 -12.47 11.80 1.48
CA ARG A 281 -12.33 11.75 0.03
C ARG A 281 -13.05 10.54 -0.57
N ARG A 282 -13.10 10.51 -1.89
CA ARG A 282 -13.48 9.33 -2.67
C ARG A 282 -12.26 8.42 -2.80
N TRP A 283 -12.42 7.15 -2.38
CA TRP A 283 -11.45 6.08 -2.55
C TRP A 283 -11.94 5.07 -3.58
N ILE A 284 -11.03 4.62 -4.44
CA ILE A 284 -11.25 3.55 -5.42
C ILE A 284 -10.09 2.57 -5.27
N ALA A 285 -10.38 1.30 -5.03
CA ALA A 285 -9.36 0.26 -4.80
C ALA A 285 -9.66 -1.01 -5.61
N PRO A 286 -8.68 -1.85 -5.95
CA PRO A 286 -8.96 -3.13 -6.58
C PRO A 286 -9.75 -4.04 -5.65
N LEU A 287 -10.63 -4.86 -6.23
CA LEU A 287 -11.26 -5.97 -5.52
C LEU A 287 -10.26 -7.11 -5.37
N GLN A 288 -9.70 -7.26 -4.17
CA GLN A 288 -8.70 -8.28 -3.83
C GLN A 288 -9.09 -9.03 -2.55
N PRO A 289 -8.55 -10.23 -2.31
CA PRO A 289 -8.67 -10.90 -1.02
C PRO A 289 -8.03 -10.04 0.07
N VAL A 290 -8.75 -9.74 1.16
CA VAL A 290 -8.22 -8.90 2.24
C VAL A 290 -8.55 -9.47 3.62
N GLY A 291 -7.97 -8.84 4.65
CA GLY A 291 -8.20 -9.15 6.06
C GLY A 291 -8.98 -8.09 6.85
N PRO A 292 -9.04 -8.26 8.18
CA PRO A 292 -9.79 -7.38 9.08
C PRO A 292 -9.40 -5.90 9.02
N LEU A 293 -8.10 -5.60 8.86
CA LEU A 293 -7.60 -4.22 8.79
C LEU A 293 -8.20 -3.46 7.61
N HIS A 294 -8.17 -4.07 6.43
CA HIS A 294 -8.56 -3.47 5.17
C HIS A 294 -10.05 -3.10 5.13
N ILE A 295 -10.92 -4.02 5.55
CA ILE A 295 -12.36 -3.74 5.59
C ILE A 295 -12.69 -2.70 6.67
N ALA A 296 -11.98 -2.72 7.80
CA ALA A 296 -12.15 -1.70 8.84
C ALA A 296 -11.75 -0.30 8.34
N PHE A 297 -10.66 -0.19 7.55
CA PHE A 297 -10.25 1.05 6.88
C PHE A 297 -11.31 1.54 5.89
N ALA A 298 -11.80 0.68 4.99
CA ALA A 298 -12.83 1.06 4.02
C ALA A 298 -14.10 1.60 4.71
N HIS A 299 -14.52 0.99 5.82
CA HIS A 299 -15.64 1.48 6.62
C HIS A 299 -15.31 2.73 7.46
N ASP A 300 -14.04 2.97 7.79
CA ASP A 300 -13.59 4.23 8.37
C ASP A 300 -13.65 5.38 7.35
N VAL A 301 -13.53 5.13 6.05
CA VAL A 301 -13.87 6.12 5.02
C VAL A 301 -15.39 6.33 4.96
N LEU A 302 -16.16 5.26 4.82
CA LEU A 302 -17.62 5.33 4.62
C LEU A 302 -18.42 5.93 5.78
N LYS A 303 -17.90 5.91 7.01
CA LYS A 303 -18.56 6.56 8.16
C LYS A 303 -18.45 8.09 8.14
N ASN A 304 -17.55 8.66 7.34
CA ASN A 304 -17.42 10.11 7.21
C ASN A 304 -18.46 10.60 6.19
N SER A 305 -19.14 11.70 6.49
CA SER A 305 -20.30 12.15 5.69
C SER A 305 -19.97 12.47 4.23
N ALA A 306 -18.74 12.90 3.95
CA ALA A 306 -18.23 13.16 2.59
C ALA A 306 -17.48 11.96 1.98
N GLY A 307 -17.06 11.00 2.81
CA GLY A 307 -16.27 9.85 2.39
C GLY A 307 -17.06 8.91 1.49
N LYS A 308 -16.41 8.41 0.44
CA LYS A 308 -16.94 7.38 -0.46
C LYS A 308 -15.88 6.32 -0.70
N PHE A 309 -16.29 5.07 -0.81
CA PHE A 309 -15.38 3.96 -1.09
C PHE A 309 -15.99 3.05 -2.16
N PHE A 310 -15.19 2.74 -3.18
CA PHE A 310 -15.56 1.86 -4.28
C PHE A 310 -14.49 0.81 -4.54
N THR A 311 -14.91 -0.37 -5.00
CA THR A 311 -14.02 -1.40 -5.52
C THR A 311 -14.01 -1.41 -7.05
N TYR A 312 -12.95 -1.89 -7.67
CA TYR A 312 -12.82 -2.09 -9.12
C TYR A 312 -12.32 -3.50 -9.42
N SER A 313 -12.96 -4.22 -10.35
CA SER A 313 -12.74 -5.67 -10.54
C SER A 313 -12.71 -6.16 -11.98
N GLU A 314 -12.79 -5.29 -12.99
CA GLU A 314 -12.87 -5.69 -14.41
C GLU A 314 -11.50 -6.08 -14.98
N LYS A 315 -11.05 -7.30 -14.66
CA LYS A 315 -9.78 -7.86 -15.15
C LYS A 315 -9.74 -7.98 -16.68
N GLY A 316 -8.56 -7.78 -17.26
CA GLY A 316 -8.33 -7.88 -18.71
C GLY A 316 -8.92 -6.75 -19.55
N THR A 317 -9.56 -5.77 -18.90
CA THR A 317 -10.07 -4.55 -19.55
C THR A 317 -9.08 -3.41 -19.31
N ILE A 318 -8.83 -2.64 -20.37
CA ILE A 318 -8.05 -1.40 -20.31
C ILE A 318 -9.03 -0.24 -20.35
N GLY A 319 -9.03 0.57 -19.29
CA GLY A 319 -9.68 1.87 -19.33
C GLY A 319 -8.80 2.86 -20.10
N ASP A 320 -9.42 3.71 -20.90
CA ASP A 320 -8.77 4.78 -21.65
C ASP A 320 -9.58 6.07 -21.44
N VAL A 321 -8.92 7.11 -20.95
CA VAL A 321 -9.50 8.38 -20.53
C VAL A 321 -8.83 9.50 -21.29
N ASP A 322 -9.59 10.25 -22.08
CA ASP A 322 -9.11 11.50 -22.70
C ASP A 322 -8.98 12.58 -21.62
N LEU A 323 -7.77 13.10 -21.42
CA LEU A 323 -7.47 14.17 -20.48
C LEU A 323 -7.44 15.55 -21.17
N GLY A 324 -7.63 15.59 -22.50
CA GLY A 324 -7.40 16.78 -23.31
C GLY A 324 -5.91 17.08 -23.51
N GLN A 325 -5.61 18.17 -24.24
CA GLN A 325 -4.23 18.59 -24.54
C GLN A 325 -3.34 17.48 -25.14
N ASN A 326 -3.92 16.56 -25.93
CA ASN A 326 -3.25 15.37 -26.46
C ASN A 326 -2.74 14.39 -25.40
N ARG A 327 -3.28 14.44 -24.18
CA ARG A 327 -2.96 13.50 -23.10
C ARG A 327 -4.09 12.51 -22.87
N ARG A 328 -3.73 11.31 -22.43
CA ARG A 328 -4.69 10.29 -21.98
C ARG A 328 -4.20 9.59 -20.72
N ALA A 329 -5.12 9.11 -19.89
CA ALA A 329 -4.82 8.13 -18.87
C ALA A 329 -5.27 6.74 -19.34
N ARG A 330 -4.42 5.72 -19.17
CA ARG A 330 -4.82 4.32 -19.33
C ARG A 330 -4.58 3.56 -18.05
N PHE A 331 -5.49 2.66 -17.70
CA PHE A 331 -5.37 1.85 -16.48
C PHE A 331 -5.87 0.43 -16.71
N MET A 332 -5.35 -0.51 -15.92
CA MET A 332 -5.83 -1.89 -15.88
C MET A 332 -5.50 -2.56 -14.54
N LEU A 333 -6.11 -3.71 -14.27
CA LEU A 333 -5.66 -4.61 -13.20
C LEU A 333 -4.53 -5.50 -13.68
N GLY A 334 -3.51 -5.69 -12.85
CA GLY A 334 -2.47 -6.69 -13.05
C GLY A 334 -3.04 -8.11 -13.13
N SER A 335 -2.35 -8.97 -13.88
CA SER A 335 -2.76 -10.37 -14.10
C SER A 335 -2.12 -11.37 -13.12
N GLY A 336 -1.35 -10.88 -12.14
CA GLY A 336 -0.62 -11.73 -11.21
C GLY A 336 -1.48 -12.43 -10.16
N PRO A 337 -0.89 -13.41 -9.44
CA PRO A 337 -1.63 -14.28 -8.54
C PRO A 337 -1.87 -13.70 -7.13
N ASP A 338 -1.00 -12.81 -6.66
CA ASP A 338 -1.07 -12.16 -5.35
C ASP A 338 -1.58 -10.70 -5.44
N ARG A 339 -1.79 -10.06 -4.28
CA ARG A 339 -2.25 -8.66 -4.23
C ARG A 339 -1.30 -7.68 -4.90
N ASN A 340 0.01 -7.83 -4.73
CA ASN A 340 0.99 -6.89 -5.28
C ASN A 340 0.92 -6.91 -6.81
N CYS A 341 0.78 -8.09 -7.40
CA CYS A 341 0.77 -8.29 -8.85
C CYS A 341 -0.61 -8.26 -9.50
N SER A 342 -1.68 -8.04 -8.74
CA SER A 342 -3.06 -7.93 -9.24
C SER A 342 -3.71 -6.57 -9.01
N GLY A 343 -2.93 -5.60 -8.53
CA GLY A 343 -3.35 -4.23 -8.29
C GLY A 343 -3.69 -3.43 -9.56
N ILE A 344 -4.22 -2.23 -9.37
CA ILE A 344 -4.43 -1.26 -10.46
C ILE A 344 -3.07 -0.69 -10.87
N VAL A 345 -2.79 -0.63 -12.17
CA VAL A 345 -1.65 0.07 -12.77
C VAL A 345 -2.18 1.25 -13.59
N LEU A 346 -1.49 2.40 -13.55
CA LEU A 346 -1.88 3.63 -14.21
C LEU A 346 -0.74 4.19 -15.07
N THR A 347 -1.04 4.53 -16.33
CA THR A 347 -0.16 5.29 -17.21
C THR A 347 -0.84 6.59 -17.63
N ILE A 348 -0.08 7.69 -17.66
CA ILE A 348 -0.49 8.97 -18.24
C ILE A 348 0.38 9.20 -19.46
N GLU A 349 -0.20 9.45 -20.62
CA GLU A 349 0.51 9.42 -21.89
C GLU A 349 0.23 10.66 -22.72
N GLU A 350 1.25 11.13 -23.43
CA GLU A 350 1.15 12.15 -24.46
C GLU A 350 1.62 11.53 -25.80
N PRO A 351 0.78 10.68 -26.43
CA PRO A 351 1.21 9.85 -27.56
C PRO A 351 1.60 10.65 -28.81
N ASN A 352 1.07 11.87 -28.95
CA ASN A 352 1.37 12.75 -30.08
C ASN A 352 2.59 13.66 -29.83
N HIS A 353 3.21 13.59 -28.65
CA HIS A 353 4.48 14.27 -28.38
C HIS A 353 5.59 13.65 -29.25
N LEU A 354 6.63 14.42 -29.60
CA LEU A 354 7.79 13.92 -30.36
C LEU A 354 9.08 14.04 -29.52
N PRO A 355 9.68 12.91 -29.05
CA PRO A 355 9.15 11.54 -29.09
C PRO A 355 7.92 11.38 -28.17
N PRO A 356 7.08 10.33 -28.33
CA PRO A 356 5.99 10.01 -27.41
C PRO A 356 6.49 9.85 -25.98
N ARG A 357 5.64 10.15 -25.00
CA ARG A 357 6.03 10.16 -23.58
C ARG A 357 4.93 9.62 -22.70
N SER A 358 5.34 9.02 -21.59
CA SER A 358 4.41 8.69 -20.51
C SER A 358 4.97 8.95 -19.12
N TRP A 359 4.08 8.90 -18.14
CA TRP A 359 4.38 8.57 -16.77
C TRP A 359 3.74 7.23 -16.40
N LEU A 360 4.52 6.33 -15.81
CA LEU A 360 4.04 5.01 -15.39
C LEU A 360 4.06 4.89 -13.86
N LEU A 361 2.90 4.61 -13.29
CA LEU A 361 2.67 4.37 -11.87
C LEU A 361 2.25 2.91 -11.68
N THR A 362 3.11 2.15 -11.01
CA THR A 362 3.01 0.68 -10.96
C THR A 362 2.41 0.14 -9.67
N GLY A 363 2.43 0.92 -8.58
CA GLY A 363 2.19 0.36 -7.24
C GLY A 363 3.22 -0.72 -6.97
N ASP A 364 2.79 -1.92 -6.59
CA ASP A 364 3.68 -3.07 -6.43
C ASP A 364 3.60 -4.09 -7.57
N CYS A 365 2.88 -3.75 -8.64
CA CYS A 365 2.65 -4.67 -9.73
C CYS A 365 3.89 -4.80 -10.62
N ASP A 366 4.42 -6.02 -10.72
CA ASP A 366 5.54 -6.32 -11.61
C ASP A 366 5.16 -6.08 -13.08
N TYR A 367 6.09 -5.50 -13.86
CA TYR A 367 5.95 -5.30 -15.30
C TYR A 367 5.48 -6.55 -16.05
N PHE A 368 5.91 -7.73 -15.61
CA PHE A 368 5.52 -9.01 -16.21
C PHE A 368 4.00 -9.20 -16.29
N TYR A 369 3.23 -8.65 -15.33
CA TYR A 369 1.80 -8.90 -15.20
C TYR A 369 0.89 -7.88 -15.88
N PHE A 370 1.44 -6.83 -16.49
CA PHE A 370 0.64 -5.81 -17.19
C PHE A 370 1.26 -5.29 -18.48
N SER A 371 2.60 -5.27 -18.61
CA SER A 371 3.28 -4.54 -19.70
C SER A 371 2.89 -5.02 -21.10
N GLN A 372 2.70 -6.33 -21.29
CA GLN A 372 2.29 -6.88 -22.58
C GLN A 372 0.86 -6.49 -22.99
N ALA A 373 -0.03 -6.30 -22.02
CA ALA A 373 -1.41 -5.93 -22.26
C ALA A 373 -1.56 -4.41 -22.39
N LEU A 374 -0.98 -3.64 -21.46
CA LEU A 374 -1.08 -2.19 -21.43
C LEU A 374 -0.25 -1.54 -22.54
N VAL A 375 0.94 -2.08 -22.83
CA VAL A 375 1.93 -1.53 -23.77
C VAL A 375 2.08 -0.02 -23.55
N PRO A 376 2.58 0.42 -22.38
CA PRO A 376 2.75 1.84 -22.11
C PRO A 376 3.74 2.46 -23.10
N GLU A 377 3.50 3.71 -23.49
CA GLU A 377 4.53 4.50 -24.19
C GLU A 377 5.79 4.61 -23.32
N ASP A 378 6.96 4.81 -23.93
CA ASP A 378 8.21 4.94 -23.18
C ASP A 378 8.10 6.06 -22.12
N PRO A 379 8.34 5.76 -20.83
CA PRO A 379 8.11 6.73 -19.76
C PRO A 379 9.26 7.71 -19.58
N VAL A 380 8.96 9.02 -19.60
CA VAL A 380 9.86 10.05 -19.03
C VAL A 380 9.77 10.07 -17.50
N GLY A 381 8.73 9.49 -16.91
CA GLY A 381 8.57 9.33 -15.46
C GLY A 381 8.16 7.90 -15.12
N LEU A 382 8.94 7.21 -14.30
CA LEU A 382 8.67 5.83 -13.89
C LEU A 382 8.76 5.72 -12.38
N VAL A 383 7.63 5.40 -11.73
CA VAL A 383 7.62 4.98 -10.32
C VAL A 383 7.85 3.48 -10.29
N VAL A 384 8.95 3.07 -9.66
CA VAL A 384 9.41 1.68 -9.64
C VAL A 384 8.47 0.80 -8.82
N PRO A 385 8.11 -0.39 -9.30
CA PRO A 385 7.24 -1.30 -8.56
C PRO A 385 7.85 -1.75 -7.24
N HIS A 386 7.00 -1.87 -6.22
CA HIS A 386 7.32 -2.56 -4.96
C HIS A 386 8.58 -2.00 -4.30
N HIS A 387 8.70 -0.67 -4.31
CA HIS A 387 9.83 0.05 -3.74
C HIS A 387 11.20 -0.34 -4.34
N GLY A 388 11.21 -1.07 -5.46
CA GLY A 388 12.40 -1.68 -6.05
C GLY A 388 12.77 -3.05 -5.47
N ALA A 389 11.79 -3.83 -4.99
CA ALA A 389 11.96 -5.22 -4.61
C ALA A 389 12.41 -6.13 -5.77
N ASP A 390 12.67 -7.39 -5.43
CA ASP A 390 12.96 -8.44 -6.39
C ASP A 390 11.77 -8.69 -7.31
N LEU A 391 11.97 -8.45 -8.60
CA LEU A 391 10.99 -8.70 -9.65
C LEU A 391 11.15 -10.10 -10.27
N ASP A 392 10.13 -10.54 -10.97
CA ASP A 392 10.01 -11.87 -11.56
C ASP A 392 11.11 -12.14 -12.61
N PRO A 393 11.64 -13.37 -12.67
CA PRO A 393 12.59 -13.74 -13.72
C PRO A 393 12.02 -13.47 -15.11
N GLY A 394 12.75 -12.70 -15.92
CA GLY A 394 12.34 -12.36 -17.28
C GLY A 394 11.48 -11.10 -17.39
N THR A 395 11.15 -10.45 -16.26
CA THR A 395 10.56 -9.10 -16.26
C THR A 395 11.42 -8.11 -17.07
N GLN A 396 10.75 -7.25 -17.82
CA GLN A 396 11.38 -6.20 -18.62
C GLN A 396 10.79 -4.86 -18.18
N ALA A 397 11.63 -4.02 -17.57
CA ALA A 397 11.24 -2.64 -17.30
C ALA A 397 11.13 -1.87 -18.63
N PRO A 398 10.16 -0.94 -18.76
CA PRO A 398 10.09 -0.04 -19.89
C PRO A 398 11.39 0.75 -20.07
N HIS A 399 11.75 1.00 -21.32
CA HIS A 399 12.89 1.85 -21.66
C HIS A 399 12.52 3.33 -21.44
N PRO A 400 13.47 4.19 -21.03
CA PRO A 400 13.24 5.62 -21.15
C PRO A 400 13.16 6.01 -22.64
N PRO A 401 12.44 7.09 -23.00
CA PRO A 401 12.36 7.57 -24.37
C PRO A 401 13.75 7.79 -24.98
N PRO A 402 13.96 7.41 -26.25
CA PRO A 402 15.24 7.62 -26.90
C PRO A 402 15.48 9.12 -27.14
N ASN A 403 16.74 9.54 -27.04
CA ASN A 403 17.21 10.89 -27.38
C ASN A 403 16.55 12.04 -26.59
N VAL A 404 16.06 11.78 -25.38
CA VAL A 404 15.61 12.83 -24.46
C VAL A 404 16.70 13.21 -23.47
N THR A 405 16.71 14.46 -23.04
CA THR A 405 17.64 14.99 -22.02
C THR A 405 17.06 14.94 -20.62
N TYR A 406 15.78 14.58 -20.49
CA TYR A 406 15.04 14.60 -19.24
C TYR A 406 14.22 13.32 -19.06
N GLN A 407 14.46 12.64 -17.95
CA GLN A 407 13.79 11.42 -17.53
C GLN A 407 13.89 11.25 -16.00
N ARG A 408 12.95 10.55 -15.37
CA ARG A 408 12.87 10.35 -13.92
C ARG A 408 12.47 8.91 -13.59
N LEU A 409 13.38 8.15 -12.99
CA LEU A 409 13.12 6.86 -12.35
C LEU A 409 13.04 7.09 -10.85
N VAL A 410 11.94 6.75 -10.19
CA VAL A 410 11.75 7.03 -8.77
C VAL A 410 11.54 5.73 -8.00
N TYR A 411 12.41 5.50 -7.02
CA TYR A 411 12.25 4.48 -6.00
C TYR A 411 11.63 5.13 -4.77
N SER A 412 10.40 4.75 -4.41
CA SER A 412 9.78 5.25 -3.17
C SER A 412 10.12 4.33 -2.00
N PHE A 413 11.00 4.76 -1.09
CA PHE A 413 11.42 3.97 0.07
C PHE A 413 12.09 4.85 1.11
N GLY A 414 12.01 4.46 2.38
CA GLY A 414 12.57 5.23 3.47
C GLY A 414 13.96 4.77 3.92
N GLN A 415 14.77 5.69 4.45
CA GLN A 415 16.10 5.36 4.98
C GLN A 415 16.07 4.33 6.10
N GLY A 416 16.94 3.32 5.95
CA GLY A 416 17.04 2.23 6.90
C GLY A 416 15.78 1.38 6.97
N ASN A 417 14.95 1.36 5.91
CA ASN A 417 13.92 0.35 5.77
C ASN A 417 14.56 -1.03 5.87
N GLN A 418 13.88 -1.92 6.58
CA GLN A 418 14.35 -3.26 6.83
C GLN A 418 13.13 -4.18 6.95
N HIS A 419 13.24 -5.40 6.44
CA HIS A 419 12.22 -6.43 6.55
C HIS A 419 12.81 -7.64 7.30
N GLY A 420 12.10 -8.14 8.33
CA GLY A 420 12.53 -9.27 9.18
C GLY A 420 13.84 -9.05 9.96
N GLN A 421 14.37 -10.12 10.56
CA GLN A 421 15.79 -10.20 10.96
C GLN A 421 16.69 -10.54 9.77
N THR A 422 16.11 -10.91 8.64
CA THR A 422 16.78 -11.08 7.35
C THR A 422 17.45 -9.82 6.82
N ASN A 423 17.10 -8.64 7.36
CA ASN A 423 17.63 -7.33 6.99
C ASN A 423 17.53 -7.02 5.49
N VAL A 424 16.48 -7.52 4.83
CA VAL A 424 16.17 -7.12 3.45
C VAL A 424 15.86 -5.63 3.43
N GLN A 425 16.42 -4.93 2.45
CA GLN A 425 16.20 -3.51 2.25
C GLN A 425 15.82 -3.25 0.80
N HIS A 426 14.85 -2.39 0.61
CA HIS A 426 14.46 -1.87 -0.69
C HIS A 426 15.15 -0.52 -0.96
N PRO A 427 15.49 -0.24 -2.23
CA PRO A 427 15.45 -1.18 -3.35
C PRO A 427 16.52 -2.26 -3.21
N THR A 428 16.26 -3.44 -3.78
CA THR A 428 17.21 -4.56 -3.83
C THR A 428 18.17 -4.39 -5.01
N SER A 429 19.32 -5.03 -4.94
CA SER A 429 20.28 -5.03 -6.04
C SER A 429 19.73 -5.64 -7.34
N ARG A 430 18.92 -6.69 -7.23
CA ARG A 430 18.28 -7.33 -8.38
C ARG A 430 17.19 -6.45 -8.99
N GLY A 431 16.36 -5.80 -8.17
CA GLY A 431 15.34 -4.85 -8.61
C GLY A 431 15.95 -3.65 -9.36
N MET A 432 17.02 -3.05 -8.81
CA MET A 432 17.78 -2.01 -9.52
C MET A 432 18.42 -2.51 -10.81
N GLY A 433 18.93 -3.75 -10.80
CA GLY A 433 19.51 -4.40 -11.96
C GLY A 433 18.56 -4.49 -13.17
N VAL A 434 17.25 -4.67 -12.95
CA VAL A 434 16.23 -4.67 -14.03
C VAL A 434 16.22 -3.33 -14.76
N HIS A 435 16.16 -2.23 -14.02
CA HIS A 435 16.08 -0.89 -14.57
C HIS A 435 17.38 -0.47 -15.25
N LYS A 436 18.54 -0.84 -14.67
CA LYS A 436 19.84 -0.63 -15.32
C LYS A 436 19.95 -1.35 -16.67
N ARG A 437 19.41 -2.58 -16.79
CA ARG A 437 19.36 -3.31 -18.07
C ARG A 437 18.42 -2.66 -19.09
N ALA A 438 17.37 -1.99 -18.62
CA ALA A 438 16.48 -1.17 -19.45
C ALA A 438 17.06 0.21 -19.80
N LEU A 439 18.36 0.44 -19.55
CA LEU A 439 19.11 1.66 -19.87
C LEU A 439 18.82 2.88 -18.99
N TRP A 440 18.16 2.70 -17.85
CA TRP A 440 18.02 3.78 -16.88
C TRP A 440 19.35 4.12 -16.20
N SER A 441 19.75 5.38 -16.28
CA SER A 441 21.03 5.87 -15.77
C SER A 441 21.00 6.09 -14.26
N HIS A 442 21.54 5.14 -13.50
CA HIS A 442 21.69 5.26 -12.04
C HIS A 442 22.87 6.16 -11.60
N GLN A 443 23.68 6.62 -12.57
CA GLN A 443 24.87 7.46 -12.38
C GLN A 443 25.74 7.00 -11.22
N LEU A 444 25.80 7.79 -10.13
CA LEU A 444 26.61 7.52 -8.94
C LEU A 444 26.02 6.45 -8.04
N TRP A 445 24.73 6.11 -8.18
CA TRP A 445 24.10 5.07 -7.41
C TRP A 445 24.58 3.70 -7.89
N ASP A 446 25.40 3.05 -7.05
CA ASP A 446 25.79 1.67 -7.25
C ASP A 446 24.58 0.74 -7.03
N PRO A 447 24.05 0.11 -8.11
CA PRO A 447 22.90 -0.79 -8.01
C PRO A 447 23.23 -2.10 -7.31
N LEU A 448 24.47 -2.33 -6.88
CA LEU A 448 24.85 -3.48 -6.06
C LEU A 448 24.63 -3.25 -4.56
N ILE A 449 24.36 -2.00 -4.15
CA ILE A 449 24.17 -1.62 -2.73
C ILE A 449 22.69 -1.33 -2.47
N SER A 450 22.02 -2.25 -1.78
CA SER A 450 20.61 -2.10 -1.38
C SER A 450 20.41 -0.95 -0.38
N GLY A 451 19.23 -0.33 -0.41
CA GLY A 451 18.74 0.53 0.67
C GLY A 451 19.51 1.83 0.95
N THR A 452 20.53 2.18 0.17
CA THR A 452 21.31 3.41 0.38
C THR A 452 21.73 4.05 -0.96
N PRO A 453 21.04 5.11 -1.42
CA PRO A 453 21.50 5.88 -2.56
C PRO A 453 22.67 6.78 -2.12
N PRO A 454 23.84 6.75 -2.80
CA PRO A 454 24.78 7.88 -2.73
C PRO A 454 24.08 9.14 -3.27
N SER A 455 24.66 10.31 -3.00
CA SER A 455 24.08 11.64 -3.28
C SER A 455 23.20 11.71 -4.54
N PRO A 456 22.03 12.37 -4.48
CA PRO A 456 21.05 12.36 -5.57
C PRO A 456 21.69 12.83 -6.87
N SER A 457 21.38 12.10 -7.94
CA SER A 457 21.86 12.36 -9.28
C SER A 457 20.65 12.48 -10.23
N SER A 458 20.81 13.04 -11.43
CA SER A 458 19.72 13.69 -12.16
C SER A 458 18.47 12.83 -12.36
N ASP A 459 18.64 11.62 -12.90
CA ASP A 459 17.57 10.82 -13.50
C ASP A 459 16.95 9.83 -12.52
N VAL A 460 17.72 9.30 -11.56
CA VAL A 460 17.21 8.39 -10.53
C VAL A 460 16.99 9.14 -9.23
N ARG A 461 15.77 9.05 -8.70
CA ARG A 461 15.35 9.71 -7.46
C ARG A 461 14.92 8.70 -6.42
N ALA A 462 15.08 9.09 -5.15
CA ALA A 462 14.66 8.32 -3.99
C ALA A 462 14.03 9.26 -2.96
N THR A 463 12.95 8.82 -2.32
CA THR A 463 12.24 9.54 -1.25
C THR A 463 12.83 9.19 0.13
N TYR A 464 14.13 9.46 0.30
CA TYR A 464 14.94 8.66 1.23
C TYR A 464 15.20 9.30 2.61
N ASP A 465 15.20 10.62 2.81
CA ASP A 465 15.99 11.21 3.92
C ASP A 465 15.22 12.14 4.88
N HIS A 466 15.23 11.78 6.17
CA HIS A 466 14.68 12.55 7.31
C HIS A 466 15.67 12.68 8.48
N THR A 467 16.97 12.43 8.28
CA THR A 467 17.93 12.43 9.40
C THR A 467 18.01 13.79 10.08
N PRO A 468 17.86 13.89 11.42
CA PRO A 468 18.01 15.16 12.14
C PRO A 468 19.38 15.80 11.85
N GLY A 469 19.37 17.03 11.34
CA GLY A 469 20.59 17.77 10.97
C GLY A 469 21.02 17.63 9.51
N VAL A 470 20.35 16.79 8.72
CA VAL A 470 20.47 16.74 7.25
C VAL A 470 19.27 17.47 6.65
N VAL A 471 19.49 18.20 5.54
CA VAL A 471 18.37 18.79 4.78
C VAL A 471 17.55 17.63 4.22
N PRO A 472 16.27 17.46 4.61
CA PRO A 472 15.45 16.36 4.11
C PRO A 472 15.43 16.40 2.57
N ARG A 473 15.69 15.27 1.93
CA ARG A 473 15.66 15.18 0.47
C ARG A 473 14.25 15.33 -0.07
N GLY A 474 13.26 14.92 0.73
CA GLY A 474 11.84 14.96 0.39
C GLY A 474 11.54 14.23 -0.92
N GLY A 475 10.40 14.56 -1.50
CA GLY A 475 9.87 13.89 -2.68
C GLY A 475 10.22 14.59 -3.98
N THR A 476 9.81 13.96 -5.07
CA THR A 476 10.15 14.31 -6.44
C THR A 476 8.95 14.88 -7.17
N LEU A 477 9.19 15.94 -7.93
CA LEU A 477 8.22 16.47 -8.89
C LEU A 477 8.73 16.25 -10.31
N ILE A 478 7.86 15.76 -11.18
CA ILE A 478 8.17 15.30 -12.54
C ILE A 478 7.29 16.08 -13.52
N GLY A 479 7.92 16.80 -14.46
CA GLY A 479 7.26 17.39 -15.63
C GLY A 479 7.31 16.49 -16.86
N TRP A 480 6.84 16.99 -18.01
CA TRP A 480 6.88 16.28 -19.28
C TRP A 480 8.23 16.42 -20.01
N ASP A 481 8.78 17.64 -20.08
CA ASP A 481 10.01 17.97 -20.82
C ASP A 481 11.21 18.33 -19.98
N ALA A 482 10.96 18.81 -18.77
CA ALA A 482 11.97 19.35 -17.90
C ALA A 482 11.52 19.22 -16.44
N PRO A 483 12.45 19.33 -15.48
CA PRO A 483 12.07 19.51 -14.09
C PRO A 483 11.26 20.80 -13.97
N PRO A 484 10.19 20.84 -13.16
CA PRO A 484 9.42 22.06 -12.97
C PRO A 484 10.29 23.19 -12.41
N ALA A 485 10.18 24.38 -13.01
CA ALA A 485 11.05 25.52 -12.68
C ALA A 485 10.85 26.09 -11.27
N ILE A 486 9.67 25.86 -10.68
CA ILE A 486 9.33 26.31 -9.33
C ILE A 486 8.68 25.12 -8.62
N VAL A 487 9.23 24.72 -7.49
CA VAL A 487 8.57 23.78 -6.58
C VAL A 487 7.85 24.58 -5.52
N ILE A 488 6.52 24.61 -5.62
CA ILE A 488 5.65 25.14 -4.59
C ILE A 488 5.05 23.93 -3.91
N ALA A 489 5.41 23.77 -2.65
CA ALA A 489 4.81 22.81 -1.75
C ALA A 489 3.26 22.83 -1.92
N PRO A 490 2.58 21.68 -2.10
CA PRO A 490 1.14 21.65 -2.40
C PRO A 490 0.34 22.48 -1.40
N CYS A 491 -0.71 23.16 -1.89
CA CYS A 491 -1.44 24.18 -1.12
C CYS A 491 -0.55 25.37 -0.66
N ARG A 492 0.56 25.69 -1.37
CA ARG A 492 1.57 26.72 -0.98
C ARG A 492 2.24 26.48 0.39
N GLY A 493 2.18 25.24 0.88
CA GLY A 493 2.52 24.92 2.26
C GLY A 493 1.62 25.53 3.33
N GLN A 494 0.49 26.10 2.91
CA GLN A 494 -0.57 26.61 3.76
C GLN A 494 -1.66 25.58 4.00
N ALA A 495 -1.37 24.28 3.83
CA ALA A 495 -2.32 23.25 4.25
C ALA A 495 -2.72 23.57 5.70
N ALA A 496 -4.02 23.80 5.90
CA ALA A 496 -4.60 24.28 7.14
C ALA A 496 -4.44 23.37 8.39
N PRO A 497 -3.82 22.16 8.41
CA PRO A 497 -3.61 21.47 9.69
C PRO A 497 -2.39 21.97 10.45
N CYS A 498 -1.47 22.70 9.80
CA CYS A 498 -0.22 23.13 10.41
C CYS A 498 -0.49 24.37 11.27
N GLN A 499 -1.00 24.17 12.50
CA GLN A 499 -1.33 25.22 13.48
C GLN A 499 -0.14 26.15 13.81
N GLY A 500 0.23 27.05 12.89
CA GLY A 500 1.32 28.01 13.07
C GLY A 500 2.74 27.43 13.08
N GLN A 501 2.95 26.15 12.69
CA GLN A 501 4.28 25.55 12.58
C GLN A 501 4.61 25.17 11.13
N THR A 502 5.87 25.32 10.71
CA THR A 502 6.38 24.80 9.45
C THR A 502 6.16 23.29 9.36
N CYS A 503 5.36 22.87 8.37
CA CYS A 503 5.22 21.48 7.97
C CYS A 503 6.36 21.10 7.03
N ASN A 504 6.98 19.93 7.25
CA ASN A 504 7.89 19.37 6.26
C ASN A 504 7.02 18.84 5.14
N ILE A 505 6.98 19.58 4.04
CA ILE A 505 6.17 19.16 2.91
C ILE A 505 7.01 18.15 2.16
N PRO A 506 6.46 16.99 1.77
CA PRO A 506 7.26 15.89 1.28
C PRO A 506 7.71 16.09 -0.16
N LEU A 507 7.86 17.33 -0.63
CA LEU A 507 8.37 17.69 -1.95
C LEU A 507 9.43 18.77 -1.75
N THR A 508 10.69 18.37 -1.81
CA THR A 508 11.84 19.28 -1.80
C THR A 508 12.70 18.88 -2.98
N GLN A 509 12.48 19.44 -4.16
CA GLN A 509 13.43 19.16 -5.24
C GLN A 509 14.79 19.73 -4.85
N THR A 510 15.81 18.86 -4.89
CA THR A 510 17.21 19.25 -5.11
C THR A 510 17.70 18.66 -6.41
#